data_AF-A0A7Y1V2Y0-F1
#
_entry.id   AF-A0A7Y1V2Y0-F1
#
_cell.length_a   1.000
_cell.length_b   1.000
_cell.length_c   1.000
_cell.angle_alpha   90.00
_cell.angle_beta   90.00
_cell.angle_gamma   90.00
#
_symmetry.space_group_name_H-M   'P 1'
#
loop_
_entity.id
_entity.type
_entity.pdbx_description
1 polymer ?
#
loop_
_entity_poly.entity_id
_entity_poly.type
_entity_poly.pdbx_seq_one_letter_code
_entity_poly.pdbx_strand_id
1 'polypeptide(L)'
;MNQFLSPLTNVRRDKWGGTLENRCRFLKRILQQSRKLVGLDFPMALKLNSSDFQRGGFSEEESLGVVKMLDGHIDLLEISGGTYEKMVVFLMNDESSKDNARKGEAYFIDFAHRVRSISNVPLMVTGGFRSFTFCNQVLENGELDLLGMARPFITNGNDIKGFIAGEVPKLKNLVMRTGIKQFEDAAEGGFYARQLLRLAKGKELKLNMSPTWSSNFLILHELKKALAKKLA
;
A
#
# COMPACT_ATOMS: atom_id res chain seq x y z
N MET A 1 1.21 -11.40 -8.01
CA MET A 1 1.02 -10.53 -9.19
C MET A 1 2.26 -9.69 -9.45
N ASN A 2 2.74 -8.92 -8.48
CA ASN A 2 3.97 -8.11 -8.62
C ASN A 2 5.19 -8.92 -9.08
N GLN A 3 5.38 -10.15 -8.57
CA GLN A 3 6.47 -11.03 -9.03
C GLN A 3 6.38 -11.43 -10.52
N PHE A 4 5.19 -11.45 -11.13
CA PHE A 4 5.06 -11.66 -12.56
C PHE A 4 5.35 -10.37 -13.34
N LEU A 5 4.94 -9.23 -12.78
CA LEU A 5 5.15 -7.92 -13.40
C LEU A 5 6.59 -7.45 -13.33
N SER A 6 7.36 -7.77 -12.29
CA SER A 6 8.73 -7.26 -12.16
C SER A 6 9.72 -8.07 -13.01
N PRO A 7 10.58 -7.43 -13.83
CA PRO A 7 11.57 -8.14 -14.63
C PRO A 7 12.71 -8.74 -13.79
N LEU A 8 12.88 -8.30 -12.53
CA LEU A 8 13.86 -8.88 -11.61
C LEU A 8 13.44 -10.26 -11.08
N THR A 9 12.14 -10.48 -10.93
CA THR A 9 11.60 -11.73 -10.37
C THR A 9 11.02 -12.64 -11.46
N ASN A 10 10.56 -12.08 -12.57
CA ASN A 10 10.10 -12.84 -13.73
C ASN A 10 11.13 -12.90 -14.85
N VAL A 11 12.10 -13.81 -14.69
CA VAL A 11 13.13 -14.11 -15.70
C VAL A 11 12.71 -15.22 -16.68
N ARG A 12 11.40 -15.49 -16.80
CA ARG A 12 10.88 -16.54 -17.68
C ARG A 12 11.07 -16.15 -19.15
N ARG A 13 11.28 -17.17 -19.98
CA ARG A 13 11.40 -17.04 -21.45
C ARG A 13 10.19 -17.54 -22.23
N ASP A 14 9.15 -17.95 -21.52
CA ASP A 14 7.90 -18.39 -22.14
C ASP A 14 6.89 -17.24 -22.27
N LYS A 15 5.66 -17.56 -22.66
CA LYS A 15 4.56 -16.58 -22.87
C LYS A 15 4.15 -15.79 -21.62
N TRP A 16 4.73 -16.07 -20.46
CA TRP A 16 4.45 -15.40 -19.19
C TRP A 16 5.59 -14.48 -18.72
N GLY A 17 6.70 -14.37 -19.47
CA GLY A 17 7.83 -13.50 -19.16
C GLY A 17 8.37 -12.75 -20.37
N GLY A 18 9.46 -12.00 -20.17
CA GLY A 18 10.03 -11.11 -21.17
C GLY A 18 9.27 -9.79 -21.25
N THR A 19 8.54 -9.56 -22.35
CA THR A 19 7.86 -8.27 -22.58
C THR A 19 6.82 -7.97 -21.50
N LEU A 20 6.46 -6.69 -21.35
CA LEU A 20 5.47 -6.26 -20.38
C LEU A 20 4.11 -6.94 -20.60
N GLU A 21 3.70 -7.14 -21.86
CA GLU A 21 2.46 -7.81 -22.23
C GLU A 21 2.42 -9.26 -21.71
N ASN A 22 3.53 -9.99 -21.86
CA ASN A 22 3.63 -11.37 -21.39
C ASN A 22 3.65 -11.44 -19.86
N ARG A 23 4.36 -10.54 -19.20
CA ARG A 23 4.37 -10.42 -17.74
C ARG A 23 2.99 -10.04 -17.17
N CYS A 24 2.28 -9.13 -17.84
CA CYS A 24 0.92 -8.71 -17.49
C CYS A 24 -0.15 -9.78 -17.80
N ARG A 25 0.16 -10.74 -18.67
CA ARG A 25 -0.78 -11.80 -19.09
C ARG A 25 -1.37 -12.56 -17.90
N PHE A 26 -0.59 -12.84 -16.87
CA PHE A 26 -1.06 -13.53 -15.67
C PHE A 26 -2.14 -12.71 -14.94
N LEU A 27 -1.87 -11.42 -14.71
CA LEU A 27 -2.82 -10.50 -14.08
C LEU A 27 -4.11 -10.37 -14.92
N LYS A 28 -4.00 -10.15 -16.23
CA LYS A 28 -5.16 -10.05 -17.12
C LYS A 28 -6.02 -11.31 -17.08
N ARG A 29 -5.41 -12.51 -17.04
CA ARG A 29 -6.14 -13.78 -16.93
C ARG A 29 -6.89 -13.90 -15.62
N ILE A 30 -6.29 -13.50 -14.50
CA ILE A 30 -6.97 -13.47 -13.19
C ILE A 30 -8.20 -12.57 -13.27
N LEU A 31 -8.04 -11.32 -13.72
CA LEU A 31 -9.15 -10.37 -13.81
C LEU A 31 -10.29 -10.91 -14.68
N GLN A 32 -9.97 -11.49 -15.84
CA GLN A 32 -10.96 -12.09 -16.72
C GLN A 32 -11.69 -13.28 -16.09
N GLN A 33 -10.98 -14.20 -15.42
CA GLN A 33 -11.63 -15.36 -14.79
C GLN A 33 -12.46 -14.94 -13.58
N SER A 34 -11.95 -14.03 -12.75
CA SER A 34 -12.69 -13.48 -11.62
C SER A 34 -13.98 -12.82 -12.12
N ARG A 35 -13.91 -11.94 -13.13
CA ARG A 35 -15.10 -11.28 -13.70
C ARG A 35 -16.15 -12.27 -14.21
N LYS A 36 -15.72 -13.37 -14.85
CA LYS A 36 -16.64 -14.43 -15.30
C LYS A 36 -17.37 -15.12 -14.16
N LEU A 37 -16.71 -15.26 -13.00
CA LEU A 37 -17.27 -15.93 -11.82
C LEU A 37 -18.20 -15.02 -11.01
N VAL A 38 -17.84 -13.75 -10.86
CA VAL A 38 -18.56 -12.81 -9.98
C VAL A 38 -19.61 -11.96 -10.71
N GLY A 39 -19.59 -11.91 -12.04
CA GLY A 39 -20.50 -11.08 -12.83
C GLY A 39 -20.10 -9.61 -12.88
N LEU A 40 -20.86 -8.78 -13.61
CA LEU A 40 -20.56 -7.34 -13.78
C LEU A 40 -20.95 -6.50 -12.56
N ASP A 41 -21.93 -6.94 -11.77
CA ASP A 41 -22.44 -6.18 -10.62
C ASP A 41 -21.51 -6.23 -9.40
N PHE A 42 -20.50 -7.10 -9.41
CA PHE A 42 -19.54 -7.24 -8.32
C PHE A 42 -18.32 -6.33 -8.55
N PRO A 43 -18.01 -5.36 -7.66
CA PRO A 43 -16.87 -4.46 -7.84
C PRO A 43 -15.52 -5.20 -7.80
N MET A 44 -14.66 -4.91 -8.77
CA MET A 44 -13.30 -5.44 -8.86
C MET A 44 -12.27 -4.30 -8.82
N ALA A 45 -11.57 -4.22 -7.69
CA ALA A 45 -10.45 -3.30 -7.51
C ALA A 45 -9.10 -3.96 -7.83
N LEU A 46 -8.18 -3.22 -8.45
CA LEU A 46 -6.79 -3.61 -8.60
C LEU A 46 -5.90 -2.67 -7.81
N LYS A 47 -5.10 -3.24 -6.89
CA LYS A 47 -4.00 -2.54 -6.26
C LYS A 47 -2.71 -2.77 -7.04
N LEU A 48 -2.14 -1.68 -7.57
CA LEU A 48 -0.92 -1.70 -8.38
C LEU A 48 0.15 -0.82 -7.74
N ASN A 49 1.39 -1.28 -7.82
CA ASN A 49 2.54 -0.47 -7.43
C ASN A 49 2.86 0.55 -8.54
N SER A 50 3.18 1.79 -8.17
CA SER A 50 3.71 2.79 -9.10
C SER A 50 5.09 2.37 -9.63
N SER A 51 5.97 1.86 -8.78
CA SER A 51 7.22 1.20 -9.17
C SER A 51 7.76 0.31 -8.06
N ASP A 52 8.78 -0.48 -8.38
CA ASP A 52 9.53 -1.29 -7.40
C ASP A 52 10.57 -0.48 -6.61
N PHE A 53 10.91 0.74 -7.06
CA PHE A 53 12.01 1.56 -6.52
C PHE A 53 13.37 0.83 -6.48
N GLN A 54 13.55 -0.09 -7.41
CA GLN A 54 14.76 -0.89 -7.59
C GLN A 54 15.28 -0.73 -9.02
N ARG A 55 16.60 -0.62 -9.17
CA ARG A 55 17.23 -0.51 -10.48
C ARG A 55 16.94 -1.78 -11.28
N GLY A 56 16.34 -1.62 -12.46
CA GLY A 56 15.95 -2.74 -13.32
C GLY A 56 14.70 -3.49 -12.86
N GLY A 57 13.98 -2.98 -11.85
CA GLY A 57 12.67 -3.49 -11.42
C GLY A 57 11.51 -2.95 -12.26
N PHE A 58 10.28 -3.22 -11.82
CA PHE A 58 9.06 -2.69 -12.42
C PHE A 58 9.07 -1.15 -12.33
N SER A 59 9.04 -0.47 -13.48
CA SER A 59 9.12 0.99 -13.55
C SER A 59 7.75 1.66 -13.56
N GLU A 60 7.73 2.99 -13.37
CA GLU A 60 6.51 3.79 -13.51
C GLU A 60 5.93 3.72 -14.94
N GLU A 61 6.78 3.69 -15.95
CA GLU A 61 6.39 3.55 -17.35
C GLU A 61 5.72 2.19 -17.60
N GLU A 62 6.27 1.13 -17.02
CA GLU A 62 5.65 -0.20 -17.08
C GLU A 62 4.32 -0.23 -16.32
N SER A 63 4.24 0.45 -15.17
CA SER A 63 2.99 0.58 -14.41
C SER A 63 1.90 1.29 -15.22
N LEU A 64 2.22 2.42 -15.86
CA LEU A 64 1.30 3.10 -16.79
C LEU A 64 0.91 2.22 -17.99
N GLY A 65 1.85 1.44 -18.52
CA GLY A 65 1.57 0.43 -19.54
C GLY A 65 0.56 -0.62 -19.08
N VAL A 66 0.70 -1.12 -17.84
CA VAL A 66 -0.26 -2.05 -17.23
C VAL A 66 -1.61 -1.39 -17.01
N VAL A 67 -1.66 -0.15 -16.50
CA VAL A 67 -2.92 0.61 -16.35
C VAL A 67 -3.65 0.68 -17.68
N LYS A 68 -2.96 1.08 -18.76
CA LYS A 68 -3.55 1.15 -20.10
C LYS A 68 -4.03 -0.21 -20.62
N MET A 69 -3.29 -1.29 -20.37
CA MET A 69 -3.69 -2.64 -20.78
C MET A 69 -4.91 -3.18 -20.03
N LEU A 70 -5.18 -2.63 -18.84
CA LEU A 70 -6.24 -3.07 -17.93
C LEU A 70 -7.41 -2.09 -17.83
N ASP A 71 -7.37 -0.98 -18.57
CA ASP A 71 -8.47 -0.02 -18.65
C ASP A 71 -9.76 -0.71 -19.11
N GLY A 72 -10.86 -0.46 -18.40
CA GLY A 72 -12.14 -1.15 -18.61
C GLY A 72 -12.20 -2.62 -18.14
N HIS A 73 -11.14 -3.16 -17.52
CA HIS A 73 -11.16 -4.50 -16.91
C HIS A 73 -11.29 -4.47 -15.37
N ILE A 74 -11.25 -3.28 -14.78
CA ILE A 74 -11.32 -3.03 -13.33
C ILE A 74 -12.26 -1.85 -13.07
N ASP A 75 -12.86 -1.83 -11.89
CA ASP A 75 -13.82 -0.79 -11.48
C ASP A 75 -13.17 0.26 -10.56
N LEU A 76 -12.00 -0.07 -9.99
CA LEU A 76 -11.21 0.81 -9.13
C LEU A 76 -9.73 0.46 -9.27
N LEU A 77 -8.89 1.47 -9.49
CA LEU A 77 -7.45 1.35 -9.42
C LEU A 77 -6.95 1.95 -8.10
N GLU A 78 -6.31 1.15 -7.26
CA GLU A 78 -5.56 1.64 -6.12
C GLU A 78 -4.07 1.73 -6.47
N ILE A 79 -3.50 2.92 -6.36
CA ILE A 79 -2.06 3.14 -6.47
C ILE A 79 -1.44 3.14 -5.08
N SER A 80 -0.40 2.31 -4.93
CA SER A 80 0.57 2.36 -3.85
C SER A 80 1.99 2.34 -4.41
N GLY A 81 3.01 2.33 -3.58
CA GLY A 81 4.38 2.17 -4.03
C GLY A 81 5.26 1.50 -2.99
N GLY A 82 6.36 0.91 -3.48
CA GLY A 82 7.31 0.12 -2.69
C GLY A 82 7.13 -1.37 -2.89
N THR A 83 8.24 -2.10 -2.86
CA THR A 83 8.29 -3.56 -2.75
C THR A 83 8.61 -3.97 -1.32
N TYR A 84 8.43 -5.25 -1.00
CA TYR A 84 8.79 -5.81 0.31
C TYR A 84 10.28 -5.61 0.67
N GLU A 85 11.14 -5.41 -0.35
CA GLU A 85 12.59 -5.22 -0.22
C GLU A 85 13.02 -3.76 -0.07
N LYS A 86 12.20 -2.81 -0.53
CA LYS A 86 12.31 -1.38 -0.21
C LYS A 86 10.94 -0.83 0.10
N MET A 87 10.58 -0.88 1.38
CA MET A 87 9.41 -0.19 1.89
C MET A 87 9.69 1.32 1.90
N VAL A 88 9.64 1.95 0.73
CA VAL A 88 9.83 3.40 0.54
C VAL A 88 8.89 4.21 1.45
N VAL A 89 7.73 3.63 1.80
CA VAL A 89 6.79 4.17 2.79
C VAL A 89 7.43 4.47 4.16
N PHE A 90 8.50 3.76 4.57
CA PHE A 90 9.23 4.05 5.80
C PHE A 90 10.40 5.05 5.59
N LEU A 91 10.96 5.11 4.39
CA LEU A 91 12.00 6.10 4.03
C LEU A 91 11.45 7.53 3.90
N MET A 92 10.14 7.67 3.65
CA MET A 92 9.46 8.97 3.47
C MET A 92 8.87 9.54 4.78
N ASN A 93 9.14 8.92 5.93
CA ASN A 93 8.76 9.44 7.25
C ASN A 93 9.74 10.51 7.79
N ASP A 94 10.65 11.03 6.96
CA ASP A 94 11.61 12.05 7.39
C ASP A 94 10.93 13.43 7.51
N GLU A 95 10.42 13.73 8.71
CA GLU A 95 9.79 15.02 9.06
C GLU A 95 10.80 16.21 9.11
N SER A 96 12.04 16.03 8.67
CA SER A 96 13.09 17.07 8.67
C SER A 96 12.92 18.16 7.62
N SER A 97 11.94 18.07 6.71
CA SER A 97 11.67 19.11 5.71
C SER A 97 10.35 19.86 6.00
N LYS A 98 10.46 21.03 6.64
CA LYS A 98 9.34 21.83 7.15
C LYS A 98 8.45 22.51 6.09
N ASP A 99 8.81 22.46 4.80
CA ASP A 99 8.23 23.35 3.77
C ASP A 99 7.36 22.69 2.71
N ASN A 100 6.85 21.47 2.90
CA ASN A 100 5.86 20.95 1.95
C ASN A 100 4.92 19.93 2.60
N ALA A 101 3.65 20.28 2.80
CA ALA A 101 2.63 19.34 3.27
C ALA A 101 2.55 18.08 2.39
N ARG A 102 2.88 18.21 1.08
CA ARG A 102 3.01 17.13 0.10
C ARG A 102 4.20 16.17 0.35
N LYS A 103 5.21 16.56 1.13
CA LYS A 103 6.38 15.69 1.40
C LYS A 103 6.12 14.66 2.50
N GLY A 104 5.08 14.83 3.32
CA GLY A 104 4.73 13.90 4.42
C GLY A 104 3.40 13.15 4.24
N GLU A 105 2.64 13.47 3.19
CA GLU A 105 1.33 12.90 2.84
C GLU A 105 1.19 12.85 1.31
N ALA A 106 0.37 11.93 0.79
CA ALA A 106 0.16 11.69 -0.65
C ALA A 106 1.45 11.35 -1.45
N TYR A 107 2.22 10.37 -1.00
CA TYR A 107 3.50 9.97 -1.63
C TYR A 107 3.45 9.67 -3.14
N PHE A 108 2.28 9.38 -3.69
CA PHE A 108 2.11 8.92 -5.08
C PHE A 108 1.20 9.84 -5.92
N ILE A 109 0.98 11.08 -5.48
CA ILE A 109 0.06 12.01 -6.15
C ILE A 109 0.55 12.40 -7.56
N ASP A 110 1.86 12.57 -7.75
CA ASP A 110 2.43 12.86 -9.08
C ASP A 110 2.21 11.70 -10.05
N PHE A 111 2.30 10.46 -9.57
CA PHE A 111 1.97 9.29 -10.37
C PHE A 111 0.46 9.20 -10.66
N ALA A 112 -0.39 9.59 -9.69
CA ALA A 112 -1.84 9.68 -9.89
C ALA A 112 -2.20 10.63 -11.04
N HIS A 113 -1.54 11.79 -11.14
CA HIS A 113 -1.69 12.70 -12.28
C HIS A 113 -1.31 12.06 -13.62
N ARG A 114 -0.24 11.25 -13.66
CA ARG A 114 0.15 10.50 -14.87
C ARG A 114 -0.87 9.42 -15.22
N VAL A 115 -1.50 8.78 -14.24
CA VAL A 115 -2.59 7.81 -14.46
C VAL A 115 -3.82 8.50 -15.05
N ARG A 116 -4.21 9.65 -14.49
CA ARG A 116 -5.37 10.43 -14.95
C ARG A 116 -5.24 10.88 -16.40
N SER A 117 -4.03 11.13 -16.89
CA SER A 117 -3.83 11.52 -18.30
C SER A 117 -4.04 10.37 -19.29
N ILE A 118 -4.15 9.11 -18.82
CA ILE A 118 -4.27 7.93 -19.67
C ILE A 118 -5.49 7.04 -19.38
N SER A 119 -6.20 7.25 -18.27
CA SER A 119 -7.37 6.44 -17.89
C SER A 119 -8.34 7.25 -17.03
N ASN A 120 -9.63 6.95 -17.21
CA ASN A 120 -10.74 7.50 -16.41
C ASN A 120 -11.24 6.53 -15.34
N VAL A 121 -10.54 5.41 -15.10
CA VAL A 121 -10.90 4.49 -14.02
C VAL A 121 -10.94 5.24 -12.68
N PRO A 122 -11.93 4.97 -11.81
CA PRO A 122 -11.90 5.49 -10.45
C PRO A 122 -10.56 5.20 -9.79
N LEU A 123 -9.97 6.21 -9.16
CA LEU A 123 -8.60 6.19 -8.68
C LEU A 123 -8.53 6.38 -7.16
N MET A 124 -7.99 5.39 -6.47
CA MET A 124 -7.62 5.47 -5.07
C MET A 124 -6.10 5.63 -4.92
N VAL A 125 -5.65 6.53 -4.05
CA VAL A 125 -4.23 6.65 -3.72
C VAL A 125 -4.02 6.29 -2.25
N THR A 126 -3.10 5.37 -1.97
CA THR A 126 -2.70 5.01 -0.60
C THR A 126 -1.29 5.53 -0.33
N GLY A 127 -1.16 6.57 0.50
CA GLY A 127 0.13 7.24 0.65
C GLY A 127 0.25 8.23 1.81
N GLY A 128 -0.18 7.86 3.03
CA GLY A 128 0.13 8.68 4.23
C GLY A 128 -0.84 9.83 4.53
N PHE A 129 -2.00 9.89 3.88
CA PHE A 129 -3.08 10.83 4.14
C PHE A 129 -3.50 10.86 5.62
N ARG A 130 -3.47 12.06 6.23
CA ARG A 130 -3.72 12.29 7.66
C ARG A 130 -4.32 13.66 7.97
N SER A 131 -4.07 14.68 7.16
CA SER A 131 -4.57 16.06 7.37
C SER A 131 -5.92 16.24 6.69
N PHE A 132 -6.93 16.66 7.45
CA PHE A 132 -8.30 16.83 6.95
C PHE A 132 -8.35 17.80 5.78
N THR A 133 -7.73 18.99 5.93
CA THR A 133 -7.68 20.01 4.89
C THR A 133 -7.01 19.49 3.62
N PHE A 134 -5.86 18.80 3.77
CA PHE A 134 -5.14 18.28 2.61
C PHE A 134 -5.89 17.15 1.89
N CYS A 135 -6.52 16.26 2.66
CA CYS A 135 -7.36 15.18 2.13
C CYS A 135 -8.51 15.73 1.29
N ASN A 136 -9.22 16.75 1.78
CA ASN A 136 -10.31 17.38 1.02
C ASN A 136 -9.78 18.17 -0.19
N GLN A 137 -8.64 18.87 -0.05
CA GLN A 137 -8.04 19.60 -1.16
C GLN A 137 -7.72 18.69 -2.36
N VAL A 138 -7.12 17.52 -2.16
CA VAL A 138 -6.79 16.61 -3.28
C VAL A 138 -8.03 15.98 -3.92
N LEU A 139 -9.10 15.79 -3.14
CA LEU A 139 -10.40 15.34 -3.66
C LEU A 139 -11.07 16.43 -4.49
N GLU A 140 -11.14 17.66 -3.99
CA GLU A 140 -11.72 18.82 -4.67
C GLU A 140 -10.97 19.15 -5.98
N ASN A 141 -9.65 18.99 -5.99
CA ASN A 141 -8.82 19.17 -7.17
C ASN A 141 -8.96 18.03 -8.21
N GLY A 142 -9.70 16.95 -7.91
CA GLY A 142 -9.87 15.80 -8.80
C GLY A 142 -8.61 14.94 -8.98
N GLU A 143 -7.61 15.08 -8.11
CA GLU A 143 -6.33 14.37 -8.21
C GLU A 143 -6.52 12.85 -8.00
N LEU A 144 -7.55 12.48 -7.25
CA LEU A 144 -8.00 11.12 -6.96
C LEU A 144 -9.51 11.12 -6.67
N ASP A 145 -10.14 9.94 -6.67
CA ASP A 145 -11.55 9.76 -6.31
C ASP A 145 -11.72 9.21 -4.89
N LEU A 146 -10.72 8.44 -4.41
CA LEU A 146 -10.75 7.84 -3.08
C LEU A 146 -9.41 7.99 -2.35
N LEU A 147 -9.49 8.22 -1.04
CA LEU A 147 -8.35 8.26 -0.14
C LEU A 147 -8.09 6.87 0.46
N GLY A 148 -6.91 6.33 0.22
CA GLY A 148 -6.45 5.09 0.83
C GLY A 148 -5.74 5.33 2.16
N MET A 149 -6.32 4.85 3.26
CA MET A 149 -5.77 4.96 4.61
C MET A 149 -5.71 3.59 5.30
N ALA A 150 -4.63 3.33 6.04
CA ALA A 150 -4.45 2.09 6.81
C ALA A 150 -4.00 2.36 8.24
N ARG A 151 -2.76 2.86 8.42
CA ARG A 151 -2.19 3.18 9.75
C ARG A 151 -3.11 4.06 10.61
N PRO A 152 -3.75 5.12 10.09
CA PRO A 152 -4.60 5.98 10.91
C PRO A 152 -5.80 5.26 11.56
N PHE A 153 -6.39 4.25 10.89
CA PHE A 153 -7.49 3.46 11.43
C PHE A 153 -7.08 2.56 12.61
N ILE A 154 -5.78 2.28 12.77
CA ILE A 154 -5.25 1.50 13.89
C ILE A 154 -4.96 2.41 15.07
N THR A 155 -4.35 3.58 14.85
CA THR A 155 -3.86 4.43 15.95
C THR A 155 -4.85 5.49 16.42
N ASN A 156 -5.91 5.77 15.66
CA ASN A 156 -6.84 6.88 15.92
C ASN A 156 -8.31 6.43 15.94
N GLY A 157 -8.62 5.20 16.35
CA GLY A 157 -9.97 4.62 16.20
C GLY A 157 -11.13 5.52 16.70
N ASN A 158 -10.94 6.20 17.83
CA ASN A 158 -11.94 7.12 18.40
C ASN A 158 -12.03 8.45 17.63
N ASP A 159 -10.94 8.88 17.01
CA ASP A 159 -10.84 10.17 16.33
C ASP A 159 -11.34 10.10 14.88
N ILE A 160 -11.50 8.90 14.29
CA ILE A 160 -11.93 8.73 12.89
C ILE A 160 -13.27 9.42 12.63
N LYS A 161 -14.24 9.30 13.54
CA LYS A 161 -15.55 9.94 13.38
C LYS A 161 -15.41 11.47 13.33
N GLY A 162 -14.65 12.03 14.27
CA GLY A 162 -14.39 13.48 14.31
C GLY A 162 -13.57 13.95 13.11
N PHE A 163 -12.65 13.11 12.59
CA PHE A 163 -11.89 13.43 11.39
C PHE A 163 -12.80 13.54 10.16
N ILE A 164 -13.71 12.58 9.97
CA ILE A 164 -14.69 12.64 8.87
C ILE A 164 -15.62 13.86 9.02
N ALA A 165 -15.96 14.24 10.24
CA ALA A 165 -16.78 15.42 10.54
C ALA A 165 -16.03 16.76 10.45
N GLY A 166 -14.71 16.76 10.22
CA GLY A 166 -13.87 17.96 10.22
C GLY A 166 -13.53 18.53 11.61
N GLU A 167 -13.89 17.83 12.68
CA GLU A 167 -13.61 18.20 14.07
C GLU A 167 -12.17 17.85 14.49
N VAL A 168 -11.61 16.79 13.90
CA VAL A 168 -10.21 16.39 14.10
C VAL A 168 -9.41 16.82 12.87
N PRO A 169 -8.51 17.81 13.00
CA PRO A 169 -7.82 18.38 11.83
C PRO A 169 -6.73 17.44 11.27
N LYS A 170 -6.18 16.55 12.10
CA LYS A 170 -5.08 15.67 11.70
C LYS A 170 -5.02 14.39 12.51
N LEU A 171 -4.95 13.25 11.82
CA LEU A 171 -4.70 11.93 12.40
C LEU A 171 -3.21 11.71 12.68
N LYS A 172 -2.90 10.94 13.73
CA LYS A 172 -1.53 10.68 14.17
C LYS A 172 -1.12 9.25 13.85
N ASN A 173 0.07 9.10 13.28
CA ASN A 173 0.72 7.78 13.23
C ASN A 173 1.59 7.64 14.48
N LEU A 174 1.58 6.44 15.06
CA LEU A 174 2.47 6.14 16.16
C LEU A 174 3.89 5.91 15.61
N VAL A 175 4.85 6.60 16.19
CA VAL A 175 6.28 6.49 15.85
C VAL A 175 6.96 5.59 16.87
N MET A 176 7.57 4.51 16.41
CA MET A 176 8.23 3.54 17.28
C MET A 176 9.73 3.82 17.38
N ARG A 177 10.19 4.24 18.56
CA ARG A 177 11.61 4.52 18.83
C ARG A 177 12.23 3.39 19.65
N THR A 178 13.10 2.61 19.03
CA THR A 178 13.87 1.52 19.71
C THR A 178 15.17 2.02 20.32
N GLY A 179 15.64 3.21 19.94
CA GLY A 179 16.99 3.71 20.22
C GLY A 179 18.05 3.23 19.23
N ILE A 180 17.69 2.38 18.25
CA ILE A 180 18.58 1.85 17.22
C ILE A 180 17.88 1.98 15.86
N LYS A 181 18.35 2.90 15.00
CA LYS A 181 17.72 3.27 13.72
C LYS A 181 17.37 2.05 12.84
N GLN A 182 18.25 1.06 12.78
CA GLN A 182 18.08 -0.15 11.98
C GLN A 182 16.88 -1.02 12.42
N PHE A 183 16.39 -0.84 13.66
CA PHE A 183 15.25 -1.59 14.20
C PHE A 183 13.94 -0.78 14.25
N GLU A 184 13.94 0.50 13.88
CA GLU A 184 12.73 1.34 13.94
C GLU A 184 11.68 0.87 12.93
N ASP A 185 12.06 0.61 11.68
CA ASP A 185 11.14 0.10 10.65
C ASP A 185 10.55 -1.26 11.03
N ALA A 186 11.40 -2.14 11.58
CA ALA A 186 10.96 -3.44 12.09
C ALA A 186 9.98 -3.26 13.26
N ALA A 187 10.22 -2.28 14.14
CA ALA A 187 9.33 -1.97 15.25
C ALA A 187 7.98 -1.46 14.79
N GLU A 188 7.94 -0.53 13.84
CA GLU A 188 6.68 -0.05 13.25
C GLU A 188 5.93 -1.19 12.55
N GLY A 189 6.59 -1.91 11.64
CA GLY A 189 5.99 -3.02 10.91
C GLY A 189 5.45 -4.11 11.84
N GLY A 190 6.25 -4.51 12.83
CA GLY A 190 5.85 -5.49 13.82
C GLY A 190 4.71 -5.03 14.73
N PHE A 191 4.68 -3.74 15.09
CA PHE A 191 3.57 -3.15 15.85
C PHE A 191 2.26 -3.25 15.08
N TYR A 192 2.20 -2.70 13.85
CA TYR A 192 0.98 -2.69 13.05
C TYR A 192 0.52 -4.11 12.71
N ALA A 193 1.44 -5.01 12.33
CA ALA A 193 1.12 -6.42 12.09
C ALA A 193 0.51 -7.10 13.33
N ARG A 194 1.03 -6.80 14.51
CA ARG A 194 0.50 -7.34 15.77
C ARG A 194 -0.89 -6.78 16.09
N GLN A 195 -1.16 -5.51 15.82
CA GLN A 195 -2.51 -4.95 15.97
C GLN A 195 -3.52 -5.65 15.04
N LEU A 196 -3.16 -5.83 13.76
CA LEU A 196 -4.00 -6.53 12.79
C LEU A 196 -4.29 -7.98 13.23
N LEU A 197 -3.27 -8.70 13.71
CA LEU A 197 -3.44 -10.06 14.24
C LEU A 197 -4.28 -10.12 15.53
N ARG A 198 -4.30 -9.04 16.33
CA ARG A 198 -5.20 -8.93 17.50
C ARG A 198 -6.64 -8.75 17.05
N LEU A 199 -6.89 -7.81 16.15
CA LEU A 199 -8.22 -7.57 15.58
C LEU A 199 -8.78 -8.83 14.90
N ALA A 200 -7.97 -9.52 14.10
CA ALA A 200 -8.37 -10.77 13.44
C ALA A 200 -8.77 -11.90 14.43
N LYS A 201 -8.38 -11.78 15.71
CA LYS A 201 -8.73 -12.71 16.79
C LYS A 201 -9.83 -12.16 17.71
N GLY A 202 -10.52 -11.10 17.31
CA GLY A 202 -11.53 -10.42 18.12
C GLY A 202 -10.97 -9.74 19.38
N LYS A 203 -9.67 -9.45 19.42
CA LYS A 203 -9.03 -8.77 20.55
C LYS A 203 -8.93 -7.28 20.29
N GLU A 204 -9.08 -6.48 21.35
CA GLU A 204 -8.88 -5.04 21.31
C GLU A 204 -7.45 -4.65 20.90
N LEU A 205 -7.33 -3.46 20.33
CA LEU A 205 -6.05 -2.82 20.05
C LEU A 205 -5.26 -2.60 21.34
N LYS A 206 -3.95 -2.76 21.28
CA LYS A 206 -3.05 -2.47 22.40
C LYS A 206 -1.98 -1.51 21.91
N LEU A 207 -2.24 -0.20 22.04
CA LEU A 207 -1.40 0.85 21.46
C LEU A 207 -0.11 1.10 22.26
N ASN A 208 -0.08 0.76 23.55
CA ASN A 208 1.08 0.92 24.43
C ASN A 208 2.09 -0.25 24.37
N MET A 209 2.41 -0.73 23.17
CA MET A 209 3.39 -1.80 23.00
C MET A 209 4.82 -1.28 23.01
N SER A 210 5.73 -2.06 23.60
CA SER A 210 7.15 -1.77 23.57
C SER A 210 7.69 -1.80 22.13
N PRO A 211 8.46 -0.79 21.70
CA PRO A 211 9.14 -0.78 20.40
C PRO A 211 10.08 -1.97 20.20
N THR A 212 10.85 -2.35 21.23
CA THR A 212 11.81 -3.47 21.16
C THR A 212 11.11 -4.83 21.03
N TRP A 213 9.97 -5.01 21.71
CA TRP A 213 9.15 -6.21 21.52
C TRP A 213 8.46 -6.23 20.16
N SER A 214 8.10 -5.06 19.63
CA SER A 214 7.47 -4.93 18.32
C SER A 214 8.47 -5.26 17.20
N SER A 215 9.73 -4.83 17.32
CA SER A 215 10.75 -5.09 16.28
C SER A 215 11.05 -6.58 16.08
N ASN A 216 11.00 -7.36 17.16
CA ASN A 216 11.26 -8.80 17.11
C ASN A 216 10.00 -9.63 16.80
N PHE A 217 8.82 -9.02 16.76
CA PHE A 217 7.55 -9.74 16.69
C PHE A 217 7.43 -10.61 15.44
N LEU A 218 7.71 -10.07 14.26
CA LEU A 218 7.54 -10.79 12.98
C LEU A 218 8.46 -12.02 12.90
N ILE A 219 9.71 -11.86 13.33
CA ILE A 219 10.72 -12.94 13.36
C ILE A 219 10.23 -14.06 14.28
N LEU A 220 9.90 -13.73 15.54
CA LEU A 220 9.44 -14.71 16.52
C LEU A 220 8.12 -15.38 16.10
N HIS A 221 7.23 -14.63 15.45
CA HIS A 221 5.96 -15.14 14.96
C HIS A 221 6.13 -16.17 13.86
N GLU A 222 6.97 -15.89 12.86
CA GLU A 222 7.22 -16.81 11.76
C GLU A 222 8.04 -18.03 12.19
N LEU A 223 9.02 -17.87 13.08
CA LEU A 223 9.73 -19.00 13.69
C LEU A 223 8.76 -19.94 14.42
N LYS A 224 7.83 -19.37 15.21
CA LYS A 224 6.83 -20.17 15.92
C LYS A 224 5.90 -20.92 14.95
N LYS A 225 5.47 -20.29 13.85
CA LYS A 225 4.68 -20.96 12.81
C LYS A 225 5.44 -22.08 12.12
N ALA A 226 6.70 -21.85 11.77
CA ALA A 226 7.55 -22.85 11.12
C ALA A 226 7.74 -24.08 12.02
N LEU A 227 8.00 -23.86 13.32
CA LEU A 227 8.11 -24.94 14.30
C LEU A 227 6.78 -25.70 14.47
N ALA A 228 5.65 -25.00 14.55
CA ALA A 228 4.34 -25.63 14.65
C ALA A 228 4.01 -26.51 13.43
N LYS A 229 4.37 -26.08 12.22
CA LYS A 229 4.20 -26.87 10.99
C LYS A 229 5.09 -28.12 10.94
N LYS A 230 6.23 -28.11 11.62
CA LYS A 230 7.14 -29.26 11.69
C LYS A 230 6.67 -30.33 12.68
N LEU A 231 5.79 -29.95 13.61
CA LEU A 231 5.25 -30.80 14.67
C LEU A 231 3.82 -31.30 14.38
N ALA A 232 3.22 -30.89 13.27
CA ALA A 232 1.89 -31.30 12.79
C ALA A 232 2.05 -32.21 11.57
#